data_AF-A0A4P2QCR7-F1
#
_entry.id   AF-A0A4P2QCR7-F1
#
_cell.length_a   1.000
_cell.length_b   1.000
_cell.length_c   1.000
_cell.angle_alpha   90.00
_cell.angle_beta   90.00
_cell.angle_gamma   90.00
#
_symmetry.space_group_name_H-M   'P 1'
#
loop_
_entity.id
_entity.type
_entity.pdbx_description
1 polymer ?
#
loop_
_entity_poly.entity_id
_entity_poly.type
_entity_poly.pdbx_seq_one_letter_code
_entity_poly.pdbx_strand_id
1 'polypeptide(L)'
;MSYVDTRRLVGGRMGLTLGLLASMALAGCGGPSEQSVQGTQLAPGADAHITADVDADAAITRLAVHVVHLSPPERIDAGSKHFVVWQRPSSATPWRRIGVLDYSAGSREGDLAETTVPYVNFELLITVEEQSSPRSPSNAVIIGPTSVS
;
A
#
# COMPACT_ATOMS: atom_id res chain seq x y z
N MET A 1 88.73 -13.28 5.23
CA MET A 1 88.76 -14.16 6.41
C MET A 1 87.41 -14.07 7.08
N SER A 2 86.67 -15.17 7.09
CA SER A 2 85.26 -15.24 7.51
C SER A 2 85.05 -15.04 9.00
N TYR A 3 83.98 -14.33 9.36
CA TYR A 3 83.24 -14.59 10.60
C TYR A 3 81.75 -14.48 10.28
N VAL A 4 81.14 -15.65 10.13
CA VAL A 4 79.69 -15.83 10.19
C VAL A 4 79.37 -15.97 11.68
N ASP A 5 78.53 -15.10 12.22
CA ASP A 5 77.88 -15.34 13.50
C ASP A 5 76.39 -15.02 13.40
N THR A 6 75.66 -15.88 14.09
CA THR A 6 74.28 -16.25 13.91
C THR A 6 73.52 -15.61 15.05
N ARG A 7 72.59 -14.70 14.77
CA ARG A 7 71.56 -14.34 15.75
C ARG A 7 70.18 -14.47 15.13
N ARG A 8 69.57 -15.61 15.46
CA ARG A 8 68.12 -15.82 15.47
C ARG A 8 67.48 -14.67 16.25
N LEU A 9 66.54 -13.99 15.61
CA LEU A 9 65.41 -13.40 16.31
C LEU A 9 64.14 -13.76 15.54
N VAL A 10 63.53 -14.85 16.00
CA VAL A 10 62.13 -15.18 15.78
C VAL A 10 61.31 -14.07 16.42
N GLY A 11 60.85 -13.12 15.61
CA GLY A 11 59.68 -12.30 15.88
C GLY A 11 58.58 -12.82 14.95
N GLY A 12 57.46 -13.34 15.42
CA GLY A 12 56.55 -12.66 16.33
C GLY A 12 55.22 -12.52 15.58
N ARG A 13 54.56 -13.67 15.38
CA ARG A 13 53.14 -13.87 15.05
C ARG A 13 52.43 -12.64 14.48
N MET A 14 52.54 -12.42 13.18
CA MET A 14 51.76 -11.43 12.45
C MET A 14 50.33 -11.95 12.31
N GLY A 15 49.52 -11.67 13.34
CA GLY A 15 48.08 -11.85 13.31
C GLY A 15 47.48 -10.92 12.27
N LEU A 16 46.92 -11.50 11.21
CA LEU A 16 46.16 -10.77 10.21
C LEU A 16 44.98 -11.65 9.78
N THR A 17 44.11 -11.98 10.74
CA THR A 17 42.73 -12.38 10.48
C THR A 17 41.99 -11.15 9.95
N LEU A 18 42.11 -10.94 8.64
CA LEU A 18 41.34 -9.96 7.89
C LEU A 18 39.91 -10.51 7.79
N GLY A 19 39.06 -10.17 8.77
CA GLY A 19 37.64 -10.48 8.79
C GLY A 19 36.97 -9.82 7.59
N LEU A 20 36.68 -10.63 6.57
CA LEU A 20 36.01 -10.19 5.34
C LEU A 20 34.59 -9.76 5.70
N LEU A 21 34.30 -8.48 5.48
CA LEU A 21 33.00 -7.85 5.69
C LEU A 21 31.88 -8.63 4.99
N ALA A 22 30.98 -9.21 5.77
CA ALA A 22 29.72 -9.74 5.29
C ALA A 22 28.86 -8.58 4.78
N SER A 23 28.79 -8.46 3.46
CA SER A 23 27.94 -7.49 2.77
C SER A 23 26.49 -7.95 2.90
N MET A 24 25.75 -7.38 3.85
CA MET A 24 24.30 -7.50 3.91
C MET A 24 23.70 -6.72 2.73
N ALA A 25 23.52 -7.40 1.59
CA ALA A 25 22.68 -6.91 0.52
C ALA A 25 21.23 -6.93 1.01
N LEU A 26 20.72 -5.77 1.42
CA LEU A 26 19.30 -5.54 1.64
C LEU A 26 18.61 -5.57 0.27
N ALA A 27 18.22 -6.76 -0.20
CA ALA A 27 17.23 -6.92 -1.25
C ALA A 27 15.86 -6.56 -0.65
N GLY A 28 15.60 -5.26 -0.52
CA GLY A 28 14.35 -4.71 -0.01
C GLY A 28 13.37 -4.42 -1.14
N CYS A 29 12.31 -5.24 -1.19
CA CYS A 29 10.94 -4.91 -1.57
C CYS A 29 10.67 -4.22 -2.91
N GLY A 30 10.58 -5.01 -3.99
CA GLY A 30 9.89 -4.65 -5.23
C GLY A 30 8.56 -5.41 -5.42
N GLY A 31 7.90 -5.77 -4.32
CA GLY A 31 6.59 -6.44 -4.34
C GLY A 31 5.45 -5.47 -4.02
N PRO A 32 4.18 -5.86 -4.27
CA PRO A 32 3.03 -5.04 -3.93
C PRO A 32 3.06 -4.62 -2.46
N SER A 33 2.74 -3.36 -2.19
CA SER A 33 2.48 -2.89 -0.83
C SER A 33 1.05 -3.26 -0.44
N GLU A 34 0.88 -3.72 0.80
CA GLU A 34 -0.43 -4.01 1.37
C GLU A 34 -0.64 -3.14 2.61
N GLN A 35 -1.83 -2.55 2.71
CA GLN A 35 -2.24 -1.80 3.89
C GLN A 35 -3.68 -2.14 4.27
N SER A 36 -3.96 -2.10 5.57
CA SER A 36 -5.32 -2.26 6.09
C SER A 36 -5.79 -0.95 6.71
N VAL A 37 -6.98 -0.51 6.34
CA VAL A 37 -7.57 0.76 6.79
C VAL A 37 -8.92 0.46 7.43
N GLN A 38 -9.08 0.92 8.67
CA GLN A 38 -10.30 0.76 9.44
C GLN A 38 -11.39 1.69 8.92
N GLY A 39 -12.63 1.23 9.05
CA GLY A 39 -13.82 1.99 8.73
C GLY A 39 -13.99 3.25 9.58
N THR A 40 -14.71 4.23 9.03
CA THR A 40 -15.08 5.44 9.75
C THR A 40 -16.22 5.18 10.75
N GLN A 41 -16.67 6.21 11.45
CA GLN A 41 -17.85 6.13 12.32
C GLN A 41 -19.14 5.73 11.59
N LEU A 42 -19.23 5.93 10.27
CA LEU A 42 -20.38 5.52 9.47
C LEU A 42 -20.38 4.00 9.19
N ALA A 43 -19.20 3.38 9.19
CA ALA A 43 -19.04 1.95 8.95
C ALA A 43 -17.93 1.37 9.86
N PRO A 44 -18.08 1.43 11.20
CA PRO A 44 -16.98 1.16 12.13
C PRO A 44 -16.53 -0.30 12.17
N GLY A 45 -17.32 -1.20 11.60
CA GLY A 45 -16.94 -2.61 11.46
C GLY A 45 -16.23 -2.93 10.14
N ALA A 46 -16.19 -2.01 9.17
CA ALA A 46 -15.59 -2.27 7.87
C ALA A 46 -14.06 -2.23 7.95
N ASP A 47 -13.41 -3.14 7.23
CA ASP A 47 -11.95 -3.17 7.10
C ASP A 47 -11.58 -3.24 5.62
N ALA A 48 -10.81 -2.26 5.13
CA ALA A 48 -10.33 -2.23 3.76
C ALA A 48 -8.89 -2.73 3.67
N HIS A 49 -8.67 -3.77 2.88
CA HIS A 49 -7.36 -4.26 2.46
C HIS A 49 -7.05 -3.68 1.09
N ILE A 50 -6.00 -2.88 1.02
CA ILE A 50 -5.58 -2.17 -0.20
C ILE A 50 -4.24 -2.77 -0.62
N THR A 51 -4.20 -3.29 -1.84
CA THR A 51 -2.97 -3.78 -2.48
C THR A 51 -2.57 -2.81 -3.58
N ALA A 52 -1.35 -2.29 -3.50
CA ALA A 52 -0.80 -1.34 -4.45
C ALA A 52 0.53 -1.85 -5.00
N ASP A 53 0.56 -2.14 -6.28
CA ASP A 53 1.76 -2.54 -7.00
C ASP A 53 2.22 -1.37 -7.87
N VAL A 54 3.24 -0.66 -7.37
CA VAL A 54 3.73 0.60 -7.92
C VAL A 54 4.77 0.32 -8.99
N ASP A 55 4.50 0.81 -10.20
CA ASP A 55 5.46 0.87 -11.29
C ASP A 55 5.96 2.31 -11.41
N ALA A 56 7.08 2.58 -10.74
CA ALA A 56 7.67 3.91 -10.69
C ALA A 56 8.18 4.38 -12.07
N ASP A 57 8.62 3.45 -12.93
CA ASP A 57 9.12 3.76 -14.26
C ASP A 57 7.99 4.18 -15.21
N ALA A 58 6.83 3.52 -15.10
CA ALA A 58 5.63 3.88 -15.86
C ALA A 58 4.76 4.97 -15.19
N ALA A 59 5.11 5.39 -13.97
CA ALA A 59 4.36 6.33 -13.15
C ALA A 59 2.89 5.92 -12.91
N ILE A 60 2.65 4.62 -12.70
CA ILE A 60 1.33 4.04 -12.44
C ILE A 60 1.34 3.17 -11.19
N THR A 61 0.15 2.90 -10.66
CA THR A 61 -0.09 1.89 -9.63
C THR A 61 -1.17 0.93 -10.10
N ARG A 62 -0.89 -0.38 -10.07
CA ARG A 62 -1.91 -1.43 -10.11
C ARG A 62 -2.55 -1.53 -8.73
N LEU A 63 -3.82 -1.20 -8.64
CA LEU A 63 -4.57 -1.07 -7.40
C LEU A 63 -5.66 -2.14 -7.34
N ALA A 64 -5.71 -2.88 -6.24
CA ALA A 64 -6.83 -3.71 -5.86
C ALA A 64 -7.31 -3.31 -4.45
N VAL A 65 -8.61 -3.42 -4.21
CA VAL A 65 -9.21 -3.11 -2.91
C VAL A 65 -10.19 -4.22 -2.56
N HIS A 66 -10.04 -4.80 -1.37
CA HIS A 66 -10.97 -5.76 -0.80
C HIS A 66 -11.47 -5.22 0.53
N VAL A 67 -12.77 -5.06 0.69
CA VAL A 67 -13.35 -4.54 1.93
C VAL A 67 -14.24 -5.60 2.56
N VAL A 68 -13.98 -5.94 3.83
CA VAL A 68 -14.76 -6.92 4.59
C VAL A 68 -15.68 -6.22 5.59
N HIS A 69 -16.66 -6.98 6.10
CA HIS A 69 -17.60 -6.54 7.13
C HIS A 69 -18.44 -5.30 6.73
N LEU A 70 -18.67 -5.09 5.44
CA LEU A 70 -19.47 -3.99 4.91
C LEU A 70 -20.95 -4.15 5.25
N SER A 71 -21.46 -3.19 6.02
CA SER A 71 -22.91 -3.02 6.17
C SER A 71 -23.54 -2.68 4.81
N PRO A 72 -24.75 -3.16 4.49
CA PRO A 72 -25.46 -2.77 3.27
C PRO A 72 -25.50 -1.25 3.07
N PRO A 73 -25.29 -0.73 1.84
CA PRO A 73 -25.24 0.72 1.56
C PRO A 73 -26.40 1.50 2.17
N GLU A 74 -27.63 1.01 2.01
CA GLU A 74 -28.86 1.64 2.47
C GLU A 74 -29.00 1.69 4.00
N ARG A 75 -28.20 0.91 4.73
CA ARG A 75 -28.12 0.95 6.19
C ARG A 75 -27.10 1.98 6.69
N ILE A 76 -26.17 2.40 5.83
CA ILE A 76 -25.16 3.41 6.14
C ILE A 76 -25.74 4.79 5.82
N ASP A 77 -26.31 4.95 4.63
CA ASP A 77 -26.93 6.18 4.18
C ASP A 77 -28.20 5.87 3.37
N ALA A 78 -29.29 6.56 3.70
CA ALA A 78 -30.60 6.22 3.17
C ALA A 78 -30.69 6.50 1.66
N GLY A 79 -31.11 5.49 0.88
CA GLY A 79 -31.24 5.60 -0.57
C GLY A 79 -29.98 5.23 -1.36
N SER A 80 -28.84 5.09 -0.68
CA SER A 80 -27.59 4.69 -1.29
C SER A 80 -27.57 3.20 -1.68
N LYS A 81 -26.79 2.87 -2.73
CA LYS A 81 -26.78 1.55 -3.39
C LYS A 81 -25.39 1.06 -3.78
N HIS A 82 -24.41 1.95 -3.79
CA HIS A 82 -23.09 1.68 -4.36
C HIS A 82 -21.99 2.09 -3.39
N PHE A 83 -20.92 1.32 -3.35
CA PHE A 83 -19.65 1.75 -2.75
C PHE A 83 -18.73 2.21 -3.87
N VAL A 84 -18.32 3.47 -3.85
CA VAL A 84 -17.52 4.06 -4.93
C VAL A 84 -16.13 4.40 -4.41
N VAL A 85 -15.13 3.97 -5.16
CA VAL A 85 -13.71 4.19 -4.85
C VAL A 85 -13.21 5.40 -5.63
N TRP A 86 -12.52 6.29 -4.93
CA TRP A 86 -12.01 7.55 -5.45
C TRP A 86 -10.52 7.67 -5.19
N GLN A 87 -9.85 8.43 -6.05
CA GLN A 87 -8.49 8.88 -5.81
C GLN A 87 -8.31 10.36 -6.07
N ARG A 88 -7.27 10.92 -5.47
CA ARG A 88 -6.70 12.22 -5.87
C ARG A 88 -5.19 12.24 -5.58
N PRO A 89 -4.36 12.86 -6.42
CA PRO A 89 -2.92 12.95 -6.17
C PRO A 89 -2.56 13.83 -4.97
N SER A 90 -3.42 14.79 -4.61
CA SER A 90 -3.24 15.62 -3.41
C SER A 90 -4.54 16.26 -2.94
N SER A 91 -4.57 16.75 -1.71
CA SER A 91 -5.73 17.39 -1.11
C SER A 91 -6.24 18.64 -1.83
N ALA A 92 -5.38 19.29 -2.62
CA ALA A 92 -5.72 20.44 -3.46
C ALA A 92 -6.41 20.06 -4.78
N THR A 93 -6.43 18.77 -5.14
CA THR A 93 -7.01 18.29 -6.39
C THR A 93 -8.39 17.66 -6.17
N PRO A 94 -9.31 17.79 -7.15
CA PRO A 94 -10.62 17.16 -7.05
C PRO A 94 -10.49 15.63 -7.10
N TRP A 95 -11.38 14.96 -6.37
CA TRP A 95 -11.52 13.51 -6.42
C TRP A 95 -11.89 13.03 -7.83
N ARG A 96 -11.32 11.89 -8.22
CA ARG A 96 -11.62 11.18 -9.46
C ARG A 96 -12.06 9.77 -9.13
N ARG A 97 -13.15 9.34 -9.76
CA ARG A 97 -13.66 7.97 -9.59
C ARG A 97 -12.69 6.97 -10.19
N ILE A 98 -12.37 5.93 -9.43
CA ILE A 98 -11.64 4.76 -9.90
C ILE A 98 -12.65 3.70 -10.39
N GLY A 99 -13.60 3.35 -9.54
CA GLY A 99 -14.56 2.29 -9.81
C GLY A 99 -15.61 2.14 -8.71
N VAL A 100 -16.41 1.09 -8.83
CA VAL A 100 -17.43 0.70 -7.86
C VAL A 100 -17.03 -0.66 -7.31
N LEU A 101 -17.14 -0.85 -5.99
CA LEU A 101 -16.93 -2.18 -5.41
C LEU A 101 -18.05 -3.13 -5.86
N ASP A 102 -17.68 -4.34 -6.25
CA ASP A 102 -18.62 -5.44 -6.42
C ASP A 102 -19.04 -5.93 -5.03
N TYR A 103 -20.20 -5.47 -4.57
CA TYR A 103 -20.68 -5.76 -3.21
C TYR A 103 -21.51 -7.04 -3.16
N SER A 104 -21.10 -7.96 -2.29
CA SER A 104 -21.84 -9.15 -1.92
C SER A 104 -22.56 -8.95 -0.59
N ALA A 105 -23.90 -8.85 -0.63
CA ALA A 105 -24.70 -8.76 0.60
C ALA A 105 -24.61 -10.03 1.46
N GLY A 106 -24.33 -11.19 0.86
CA GLY A 106 -24.22 -12.47 1.55
C GLY A 106 -22.97 -12.58 2.41
N SER A 107 -21.81 -12.21 1.87
CA SER A 107 -20.53 -12.21 2.60
C SER A 107 -20.23 -10.89 3.30
N ARG A 108 -20.94 -9.80 2.95
CA ARG A 108 -20.65 -8.43 3.38
C ARG A 108 -19.25 -7.99 2.98
N GLU A 109 -18.91 -8.30 1.75
CA GLU A 109 -17.61 -7.99 1.14
C GLU A 109 -17.81 -7.12 -0.10
N GLY A 110 -16.81 -6.29 -0.41
CA GLY A 110 -16.80 -5.44 -1.58
C GLY A 110 -15.44 -5.47 -2.26
N ASP A 111 -15.42 -5.81 -3.54
CA ASP A 111 -14.18 -5.98 -4.30
C ASP A 111 -14.04 -4.94 -5.41
N LEU A 112 -12.90 -4.25 -5.45
CA LEU A 112 -12.43 -3.54 -6.64
C LEU A 112 -11.46 -4.46 -7.38
N ALA A 113 -11.89 -4.95 -8.54
CA ALA A 113 -10.99 -5.66 -9.45
C ALA A 113 -9.76 -4.81 -9.77
N GLU A 114 -8.61 -5.48 -9.94
CA GLU A 114 -7.33 -4.80 -10.19
C GLU A 114 -7.47 -3.80 -11.35
N THR A 115 -7.04 -2.56 -11.11
CA THR A 115 -7.11 -1.47 -12.07
C THR A 115 -5.88 -0.58 -12.01
N THR A 116 -5.69 0.26 -13.01
CA THR A 116 -4.52 1.14 -13.11
C THR A 116 -4.88 2.57 -12.72
N VAL A 117 -4.16 3.10 -11.74
CA VAL A 117 -4.22 4.50 -11.33
C VAL A 117 -2.98 5.22 -11.88
N PRO A 118 -3.12 6.38 -12.56
CA PRO A 118 -1.99 7.09 -13.18
C PRO A 118 -1.21 7.96 -12.18
N TYR A 119 -0.96 7.43 -10.98
CA TYR A 119 -0.23 8.08 -9.90
C TYR A 119 0.49 7.03 -9.07
N VAL A 120 1.73 7.31 -8.69
CA VAL A 120 2.53 6.47 -7.77
C VAL A 120 2.34 6.86 -6.30
N ASN A 121 1.75 8.03 -6.04
CA ASN A 121 1.36 8.52 -4.73
C ASN A 121 0.01 9.22 -4.87
N PHE A 122 -0.98 8.78 -4.11
CA PHE A 122 -2.31 9.37 -4.12
C PHE A 122 -3.05 9.09 -2.81
N GLU A 123 -4.12 9.82 -2.57
CA GLU A 123 -5.08 9.48 -1.52
C GLU A 123 -6.21 8.63 -2.12
N LEU A 124 -6.64 7.61 -1.40
CA LEU A 124 -7.80 6.78 -1.71
C LEU A 124 -8.93 7.09 -0.72
N LEU A 125 -10.17 7.12 -1.21
CA LEU A 125 -11.38 7.32 -0.42
C LEU A 125 -12.45 6.34 -0.90
N ILE A 126 -13.23 5.78 0.03
CA ILE A 126 -14.43 4.99 -0.33
C ILE A 126 -15.66 5.61 0.30
N THR A 127 -16.65 5.88 -0.54
CA THR A 127 -17.94 6.46 -0.13
C THR A 127 -19.11 5.56 -0.49
N VAL A 128 -20.22 5.80 0.19
CA VAL A 128 -21.52 5.23 -0.14
C VAL A 128 -22.29 6.24 -1.00
N GLU A 129 -22.89 5.76 -2.09
CA GLU A 129 -23.48 6.59 -3.14
C GLU A 129 -24.81 6.04 -3.65
N GLU A 130 -25.74 6.93 -4.04
CA GLU A 130 -26.99 6.58 -4.72
C GLU A 130 -26.77 6.11 -6.17
N GLN A 131 -25.75 6.67 -6.82
CA GLN A 131 -25.41 6.41 -8.23
C GLN A 131 -24.11 5.61 -8.30
N SER A 132 -23.95 4.79 -9.33
CA SER A 132 -22.69 4.07 -9.60
C SER A 132 -21.61 4.96 -10.21
N SER A 133 -21.99 6.12 -10.77
CA SER A 133 -21.08 7.04 -11.45
C SER A 133 -21.33 8.51 -11.11
N PRO A 134 -21.38 8.88 -9.82
CA PRO A 134 -21.54 10.27 -9.40
C PRO A 134 -20.34 11.11 -9.87
N ARG A 135 -20.54 12.43 -9.95
CA ARG A 135 -19.51 13.37 -10.41
C ARG A 135 -18.47 13.72 -9.35
N SER A 136 -18.82 13.52 -8.08
CA SER A 136 -18.00 13.79 -6.90
C SER A 136 -18.44 12.87 -5.76
N PRO A 137 -17.57 12.56 -4.80
CA PRO A 137 -17.96 11.79 -3.62
C PRO A 137 -19.01 12.53 -2.80
N SER A 138 -19.92 11.77 -2.20
CA SER A 138 -20.80 12.22 -1.13
C SER A 138 -20.01 12.43 0.18
N ASN A 139 -20.71 12.90 1.21
CA ASN A 139 -20.15 12.99 2.56
C ASN A 139 -20.24 11.66 3.33
N ALA A 140 -20.84 10.61 2.76
CA ALA A 140 -21.01 9.30 3.39
C ALA A 140 -19.74 8.45 3.23
N VAL A 141 -18.65 8.91 3.86
CA VAL A 141 -17.33 8.29 3.80
C VAL A 141 -17.27 7.07 4.71
N ILE A 142 -16.97 5.89 4.14
CA ILE A 142 -16.85 4.63 4.88
C ILE A 142 -15.41 4.21 5.13
N ILE A 143 -14.49 4.57 4.22
CA ILE A 143 -13.04 4.46 4.39
C ILE A 143 -12.49 5.85 4.12
N GLY A 144 -11.83 6.44 5.12
CA GLY A 144 -11.31 7.80 5.05
C GLY A 144 -10.21 7.96 4.00
N PRO A 145 -9.84 9.22 3.66
CA PRO A 145 -8.66 9.48 2.86
C PRO A 145 -7.44 8.77 3.46
N THR A 146 -6.89 7.83 2.72
CA THR A 146 -5.67 7.10 3.11
C THR A 146 -4.62 7.25 2.02
N SER A 147 -3.36 7.43 2.41
CA SER A 147 -2.27 7.52 1.46
C SER A 147 -1.94 6.15 0.87
N VAL A 148 -1.78 6.10 -0.45
CA VAL A 148 -1.33 4.93 -1.19
C VAL A 148 -0.01 5.28 -1.88
N SER A 149 1.02 4.45 -1.63
CA SER A 149 2.40 4.60 -2.11
C SER A 149 3.15 3.27 -2.10
#